data_AF-A0AAV5UN77-F1
#
_entry.id   AF-A0AAV5UN77-F1
#
_cell.length_a   1.000
_cell.length_b   1.000
_cell.length_c   1.000
_cell.angle_alpha   90.00
_cell.angle_beta   90.00
_cell.angle_gamma   90.00
#
_symmetry.space_group_name_H-M   'P 1'
#
loop_
_entity.id
_entity.type
_entity.pdbx_description
1 polymer ?
#
loop_
_entity_poly.entity_id
_entity_poly.type
_entity_poly.pdbx_seq_one_letter_code
_entity_poly.pdbx_strand_id
1 'polypeptide(L)'
;MVLRLALFLFLVPLASGGVFRFSTYEPLRSTRSVHDWHCGIGKISAGISLALSHFSEQQKITSEINVCCMEHDDLLEVDGLNRMEVDRLFCDCLSNVGTPYVKYIIQPLFCTVIRTYSTLFHRDS
;
A
#
# COMPACT_ATOMS: atom_id res chain seq x y z
N MET A 1 -31.31 15.50 -7.51
CA MET A 1 -30.69 14.21 -7.13
C MET A 1 -29.27 14.44 -6.59
N VAL A 2 -29.13 15.16 -5.47
CA VAL A 2 -27.81 15.45 -4.84
C VAL A 2 -27.81 15.04 -3.35
N LEU A 3 -28.85 14.34 -2.90
CA LEU A 3 -29.10 14.05 -1.48
C LEU A 3 -28.84 12.58 -1.10
N ARG A 4 -27.82 11.95 -1.69
CA ARG A 4 -27.37 10.60 -1.29
C ARG A 4 -25.87 10.47 -1.02
N LEU A 5 -25.06 11.51 -1.27
CA LEU A 5 -23.62 11.47 -1.04
C LEU A 5 -23.22 11.71 0.44
N ALA A 6 -24.09 12.32 1.25
CA ALA A 6 -23.76 12.68 2.64
C ALA A 6 -24.12 11.58 3.66
N LEU A 7 -24.94 10.60 3.31
CA LEU A 7 -25.47 9.63 4.29
C LEU A 7 -24.58 8.39 4.48
N PHE A 8 -23.70 8.08 3.53
CA PHE A 8 -22.78 6.94 3.67
C PHE A 8 -21.56 7.24 4.54
N LEU A 9 -21.29 8.52 4.82
CA LEU A 9 -20.20 8.93 5.73
C LEU A 9 -20.59 8.85 7.22
N PHE A 10 -21.87 8.60 7.56
CA PHE A 10 -22.36 8.63 8.94
C PHE A 10 -23.02 7.33 9.44
N LEU A 11 -23.08 6.27 8.63
CA LEU A 11 -23.78 5.02 8.98
C LEU A 11 -22.96 3.74 8.77
N VAL A 12 -21.66 3.78 9.06
CA VAL A 12 -20.93 2.54 9.40
C VAL A 12 -20.66 2.58 10.90
N PRO A 13 -21.29 1.68 11.69
CA PRO A 13 -21.14 1.71 13.13
C PRO A 13 -19.70 1.36 13.50
N LEU A 14 -19.10 2.25 14.30
CA LEU A 14 -17.96 1.95 15.15
C LEU A 14 -18.35 0.80 16.09
N ALA A 15 -18.06 -0.45 15.73
CA ALA A 15 -18.26 -1.58 16.62
C ALA A 15 -17.30 -2.73 16.31
N SER A 16 -16.02 -2.55 16.68
CA SER A 16 -15.20 -3.60 17.32
C SER A 16 -13.83 -3.04 17.74
N GLY A 17 -13.76 -2.58 18.99
CA GLY A 17 -12.68 -2.96 19.91
C GLY A 17 -11.21 -2.61 19.63
N GLY A 18 -10.88 -1.66 18.75
CA GLY A 18 -9.50 -1.19 18.58
C GLY A 18 -9.27 0.19 19.20
N VAL A 19 -8.65 0.26 20.38
CA VAL A 19 -8.09 1.52 20.89
C VAL A 19 -7.11 2.04 19.83
N PHE A 20 -7.43 3.18 19.18
CA PHE A 20 -6.54 3.86 18.24
C PHE A 20 -5.36 4.45 19.02
N ARG A 21 -4.41 3.60 19.40
CA ARG A 21 -3.13 4.01 19.95
C ARG A 21 -2.25 4.45 18.78
N PHE A 22 -1.91 5.73 18.76
CA PHE A 22 -0.87 6.28 17.90
C PHE A 22 0.45 5.65 18.38
N SER A 23 0.98 4.71 17.61
CA SER A 23 2.21 4.01 17.92
C SER A 23 3.04 4.01 16.65
N THR A 24 4.12 4.79 16.69
CA THR A 24 5.23 4.73 15.75
C THR A 24 5.90 3.37 15.96
N TYR A 25 5.51 2.37 15.18
CA TYR A 25 6.23 1.10 15.13
C TYR A 25 6.48 0.79 13.66
N GLU A 26 7.74 0.91 13.24
CA GLU A 26 8.30 -0.01 12.27
C GLU A 26 8.06 -1.42 12.82
N PRO A 27 7.30 -2.29 12.14
CA PRO A 27 7.14 -3.64 12.62
C PRO A 27 8.44 -4.39 12.31
N LEU A 28 9.05 -4.96 13.35
CA LEU A 28 10.01 -6.05 13.20
C LEU A 28 9.36 -7.17 12.36
N ARG A 29 10.11 -7.69 11.38
CA ARG A 29 9.82 -8.79 10.42
C ARG A 29 8.94 -9.97 10.91
N SER A 30 8.84 -10.21 12.21
CA SER A 30 8.21 -11.39 12.82
C SER A 30 6.69 -11.30 13.02
N THR A 31 6.02 -10.16 12.75
CA THR A 31 4.58 -9.99 13.03
C THR A 31 3.71 -9.62 11.81
N ARG A 32 4.25 -9.61 10.59
CA ARG A 32 3.44 -9.32 9.39
C ARG A 32 2.51 -10.49 9.10
N SER A 33 1.20 -10.32 9.33
CA SER A 33 0.20 -11.29 8.86
C SER A 33 -0.02 -11.11 7.36
N VAL A 34 -0.15 -12.20 6.61
CA VAL A 34 -0.54 -12.17 5.18
C VAL A 34 -1.90 -11.48 4.97
N HIS A 35 -2.73 -11.41 6.03
CA HIS A 35 -4.03 -10.76 6.00
C HIS A 35 -3.96 -9.24 6.26
N ASP A 36 -2.82 -8.73 6.72
CA ASP A 36 -2.64 -7.30 6.98
C ASP A 36 -2.32 -6.55 5.68
N TRP A 37 -2.68 -5.27 5.64
CA TRP A 37 -2.35 -4.39 4.53
C TRP A 37 -0.91 -3.87 4.66
N HIS A 38 -0.06 -4.18 3.68
CA HIS A 38 1.38 -3.89 3.67
C HIS A 38 1.76 -2.72 2.78
N CYS A 39 0.84 -2.19 1.97
CA CYS A 39 1.19 -1.03 1.15
C CYS A 39 1.18 0.26 1.97
N GLY A 40 2.27 1.02 1.93
CA GLY A 40 2.36 2.37 2.48
C GLY A 40 3.23 2.48 3.74
N ILE A 41 3.92 3.60 3.85
CA ILE A 41 4.78 3.93 4.99
C ILE A 41 3.92 4.54 6.12
N GLY A 42 3.52 3.72 7.08
CA GLY A 42 2.71 4.12 8.22
C GLY A 42 1.20 4.24 7.95
N LYS A 43 0.43 4.51 9.01
CA LYS A 43 -1.04 4.36 9.00
C LYS A 43 -1.79 5.23 7.98
N ILE A 44 -1.32 6.45 7.72
CA ILE A 44 -1.99 7.39 6.80
C ILE A 44 -1.85 6.93 5.35
N SER A 45 -0.61 6.70 4.90
CA SER A 45 -0.34 6.23 3.54
C SER A 45 -0.87 4.81 3.32
N ALA A 46 -0.90 3.98 4.37
CA ALA A 46 -1.59 2.69 4.38
C ALA A 46 -3.10 2.83 4.16
N GLY A 47 -3.77 3.74 4.86
CA GLY A 47 -5.20 4.00 4.64
C GLY A 47 -5.50 4.51 3.23
N ILE A 48 -4.67 5.41 2.70
CA ILE A 48 -4.84 5.95 1.35
C ILE A 48 -4.63 4.86 0.29
N SER A 49 -3.55 4.09 0.38
CA SER A 49 -3.25 3.03 -0.57
C SER A 49 -4.29 1.92 -0.53
N LEU A 50 -4.82 1.58 0.66
CA LEU A 50 -5.93 0.65 0.80
C LEU A 50 -7.18 1.19 0.09
N ALA A 51 -7.57 2.44 0.35
CA ALA A 51 -8.74 3.06 -0.27
C ALA A 51 -8.63 3.13 -1.80
N LEU A 52 -7.45 3.45 -2.34
CA LEU A 52 -7.18 3.46 -3.78
C LEU A 52 -7.30 2.06 -4.38
N SER A 53 -6.76 1.05 -3.70
CA SER A 53 -6.78 -0.33 -4.18
C SER A 53 -8.19 -0.95 -4.15
N HIS A 54 -8.99 -0.55 -3.16
CA HIS A 54 -10.39 -0.98 -3.00
C HIS A 54 -11.38 -0.27 -3.91
N PHE A 55 -10.95 0.77 -4.65
CA PHE A 55 -11.83 1.45 -5.63
C PHE A 55 -12.16 0.54 -6.83
N SER A 56 -11.38 -0.51 -7.06
CA SER A 56 -11.77 -1.59 -7.95
C SER A 56 -12.62 -2.61 -7.17
N GLU A 57 -13.79 -2.99 -7.70
CA GLU A 57 -14.76 -3.92 -7.06
C GLU A 57 -14.20 -5.34 -6.78
N GLN A 58 -12.91 -5.60 -7.01
CA GLN A 58 -12.32 -6.93 -6.97
C GLN A 58 -11.36 -7.05 -5.79
N GLN A 59 -11.87 -7.65 -4.70
CA GLN A 59 -11.07 -8.05 -3.53
C GLN A 59 -9.82 -8.85 -3.93
N LYS A 60 -9.90 -9.64 -5.01
CA LYS A 60 -8.76 -10.37 -5.58
C LYS A 60 -7.62 -9.44 -6.02
N ILE A 61 -7.93 -8.34 -6.72
CA ILE A 61 -6.93 -7.36 -7.16
C ILE A 61 -6.24 -6.74 -5.94
N THR A 62 -7.03 -6.36 -4.93
CA THR A 62 -6.48 -5.79 -3.68
C THR A 62 -5.48 -6.74 -3.04
N SER A 63 -5.77 -8.05 -3.02
CA SER A 63 -4.84 -9.06 -2.51
C SER A 63 -3.57 -9.17 -3.35
N GLU A 64 -3.66 -9.12 -4.68
CA GLU A 64 -2.49 -9.19 -5.58
C GLU A 64 -1.58 -7.96 -5.42
N ILE A 65 -2.16 -6.75 -5.27
CA ILE A 65 -1.40 -5.52 -4.96
C ILE A 65 -0.71 -5.65 -3.60
N ASN A 66 -1.42 -6.17 -2.58
CA ASN A 66 -0.88 -6.31 -1.23
C ASN A 66 0.34 -7.23 -1.19
N VAL A 67 0.32 -8.31 -1.97
CA VAL A 67 1.47 -9.23 -2.11
C VAL A 67 2.69 -8.49 -2.67
N CYS A 68 2.52 -7.67 -3.71
CA CYS A 68 3.63 -6.87 -4.24
C CYS A 68 4.23 -5.93 -3.17
N CYS A 69 3.39 -5.32 -2.32
CA CYS A 69 3.87 -4.45 -1.24
C CYS A 69 4.61 -5.23 -0.15
N MET A 70 4.11 -6.41 0.23
CA MET A 70 4.79 -7.28 1.18
C MET A 70 6.17 -7.71 0.66
N GLU A 71 6.26 -8.11 -0.61
CA GLU A 71 7.54 -8.47 -1.23
C GLU A 71 8.51 -7.27 -1.30
N HIS A 72 8.01 -6.07 -1.56
CA HIS A 72 8.82 -4.84 -1.55
C HIS A 72 9.40 -4.55 -0.16
N ASP A 73 8.57 -4.60 0.88
CA ASP A 73 9.00 -4.41 2.27
C ASP A 73 10.05 -5.46 2.68
N ASP A 74 9.85 -6.72 2.31
CA ASP A 74 10.77 -7.81 2.63
C ASP A 74 12.12 -7.66 1.92
N LEU A 75 12.13 -7.18 0.67
CA LEU A 75 13.35 -6.92 -0.10
C LEU A 75 14.12 -5.69 0.41
N LEU A 76 13.43 -4.68 0.95
CA LEU A 76 14.06 -3.52 1.57
C LEU A 76 14.82 -3.87 2.85
N GLU A 77 14.48 -4.98 3.52
CA GLU A 77 15.17 -5.47 4.72
C GLU A 77 16.41 -6.34 4.40
N VAL A 78 16.65 -6.71 3.15
CA VAL A 78 17.80 -7.53 2.78
C VAL A 78 19.03 -6.65 2.62
N ASP A 79 20.03 -6.87 3.46
CA ASP A 79 21.31 -6.17 3.39
C ASP A 79 21.99 -6.35 2.02
N GLY A 80 22.47 -5.24 1.45
CA GLY A 80 23.22 -5.22 0.20
C GLY A 80 22.37 -5.16 -1.08
N LEU A 81 21.04 -5.19 -0.98
CA LEU A 81 20.16 -4.96 -2.12
C LEU A 81 20.03 -3.46 -2.43
N ASN A 82 20.17 -3.11 -3.71
CA ASN A 82 20.00 -1.73 -4.15
C ASN A 82 18.52 -1.35 -4.12
N ARG A 83 18.18 -0.27 -3.41
CA ARG A 83 16.81 0.24 -3.33
C ARG A 83 16.18 0.50 -4.70
N MET A 84 16.95 1.00 -5.67
CA MET A 84 16.45 1.21 -7.04
C MET A 84 16.07 -0.09 -7.75
N GLU A 85 16.75 -1.20 -7.41
CA GLU A 85 16.45 -2.52 -7.95
C GLU A 85 15.19 -3.10 -7.28
N VAL A 86 15.07 -2.95 -5.97
CA VAL A 86 13.87 -3.32 -5.21
C VAL A 86 12.62 -2.56 -5.72
N ASP A 87 12.74 -1.26 -5.97
CA ASP A 87 11.65 -0.46 -6.56
C ASP A 87 11.29 -0.90 -7.98
N ARG A 88 12.25 -1.39 -8.77
CA ARG A 88 11.96 -1.97 -10.10
C ARG A 88 11.18 -3.26 -9.98
N LEU A 89 11.61 -4.18 -9.13
CA LEU A 89 10.93 -5.46 -8.90
C LEU A 89 9.48 -5.25 -8.45
N PHE A 90 9.25 -4.29 -7.56
CA PHE A 90 7.90 -3.90 -7.15
C PHE A 90 7.04 -3.40 -8.33
N CYS A 91 7.58 -2.52 -9.16
CA CYS A 91 6.88 -1.99 -10.33
C CYS A 91 6.56 -3.08 -11.37
N ASP A 92 7.44 -4.07 -11.51
CA ASP A 92 7.22 -5.23 -12.36
C ASP A 92 6.15 -6.15 -11.77
N CYS A 93 6.13 -6.35 -10.43
CA CYS A 93 5.06 -7.08 -9.74
C CYS A 93 3.68 -6.46 -10.02
N LEU A 94 3.54 -5.14 -9.87
CA LEU A 94 2.29 -4.44 -10.17
C LEU A 94 1.88 -4.54 -11.65
N SER A 95 2.85 -4.64 -12.57
CA SER A 95 2.57 -4.80 -14.01
C SER A 95 1.91 -6.14 -14.35
N ASN A 96 2.13 -7.15 -13.50
CA ASN A 96 1.58 -8.50 -13.66
C ASN A 96 0.17 -8.63 -13.07
N VAL A 97 -0.29 -7.66 -12.29
CA VAL A 97 -1.67 -7.61 -11.78
C VAL A 97 -2.59 -7.28 -12.95
N GLY A 98 -3.30 -8.29 -13.45
CA GLY A 98 -3.89 -8.34 -14.80
C GLY A 98 -5.10 -7.45 -15.07
N THR A 99 -5.18 -6.26 -14.48
CA THR A 99 -6.35 -5.36 -14.61
C THR A 99 -5.99 -3.99 -15.18
N PRO A 100 -6.84 -3.41 -16.06
CA PRO A 100 -6.59 -2.09 -16.65
C PRO A 100 -6.45 -0.99 -15.60
N TYR A 101 -7.23 -1.07 -14.51
CA TYR A 101 -7.15 -0.12 -13.41
C TYR A 101 -5.76 -0.13 -12.77
N VAL A 102 -5.19 -1.31 -12.53
CA VAL A 102 -3.85 -1.39 -11.95
C VAL A 102 -2.81 -0.88 -12.93
N LYS A 103 -2.86 -1.30 -14.18
CA LYS A 103 -1.91 -0.89 -15.22
C LYS A 103 -1.88 0.63 -15.46
N TYR A 104 -3.04 1.29 -15.49
CA TYR A 104 -3.13 2.70 -15.87
C TYR A 104 -3.19 3.67 -14.68
N ILE A 105 -3.59 3.21 -13.49
CA ILE A 105 -3.78 4.08 -12.32
C ILE A 105 -2.85 3.69 -11.17
N ILE A 106 -2.96 2.46 -10.65
CA ILE A 106 -2.24 2.05 -9.44
C ILE A 106 -0.74 1.96 -9.68
N GLN A 107 -0.32 1.25 -10.73
CA GLN A 107 1.08 1.07 -11.08
C GLN A 107 1.81 2.42 -11.24
N PRO A 108 1.37 3.35 -12.11
CA PRO A 108 2.08 4.62 -12.24
C PRO A 108 2.07 5.44 -10.96
N LEU A 109 0.99 5.41 -10.17
CA LEU A 109 0.91 6.14 -8.90
C LEU A 109 1.91 5.60 -7.88
N PHE A 110 1.87 4.30 -7.60
CA PHE A 110 2.76 3.68 -6.60
C PHE A 110 4.23 3.74 -7.05
N CYS A 111 4.51 3.42 -8.32
CA CYS A 111 5.87 3.52 -8.87
C CYS A 111 6.43 4.95 -8.83
N THR A 112 5.61 5.96 -9.06
CA THR A 112 6.05 7.36 -8.96
C THR A 112 6.36 7.72 -7.52
N VAL A 113 5.50 7.34 -6.58
CA VAL A 113 5.68 7.62 -5.14
C VAL A 113 6.98 6.99 -4.62
N ILE A 114 7.20 5.70 -4.85
CA ILE A 114 8.40 5.02 -4.34
C ILE A 114 9.68 5.56 -5.00
N ARG A 115 9.66 5.84 -6.31
CA ARG A 115 10.84 6.39 -7.00
C ARG A 115 11.16 7.78 -6.47
N THR A 116 10.13 8.61 -6.28
CA THR A 116 10.30 9.95 -5.71
C THR A 116 10.85 9.85 -4.29
N TYR A 117 10.30 8.96 -3.47
CA TYR A 117 10.80 8.68 -2.12
C TYR A 117 12.26 8.25 -2.16
N SER A 118 12.61 7.24 -2.96
CA SER A 118 13.99 6.77 -3.11
C SER A 118 14.92 7.89 -3.59
N THR A 119 14.53 8.72 -4.55
CA THR A 119 15.37 9.86 -4.98
C THR A 119 15.55 10.94 -3.91
N LEU A 120 14.52 11.20 -3.10
CA LEU A 120 14.59 12.21 -2.03
C LEU A 120 15.44 11.72 -0.86
N PHE A 121 15.24 10.46 -0.45
CA PHE A 121 15.87 9.90 0.76
C PHE A 121 17.16 9.11 0.47
N HIS A 122 17.53 8.81 -0.78
CA HIS A 122 18.90 8.37 -1.12
C HIS A 122 19.93 9.49 -1.06
N ARG A 123 19.53 10.77 -1.05
CA ARG A 123 20.49 11.89 -0.94
C ARG A 123 21.07 12.07 0.46
N ASP A 124 20.53 11.36 1.46
CA ASP A 124 20.87 11.53 2.87
C ASP A 124 21.64 10.34 3.47
N SER A 125 22.18 9.42 2.64
CA SER A 125 22.96 8.24 3.08
C SER A 125 24.39 8.25 2.56
#